data_AF-A0A8J7FHJ6-F1
#
_entry.id   AF-A0A8J7FHJ6-F1
#
_cell.length_a   1.000
_cell.length_b   1.000
_cell.length_c   1.000
_cell.angle_alpha   90.00
_cell.angle_beta   90.00
_cell.angle_gamma   90.00
#
_symmetry.space_group_name_H-M   'P 1'
#
loop_
_entity.id
_entity.type
_entity.pdbx_description
1 polymer ?
#
loop_
_entity_poly.entity_id
_entity_poly.type
_entity_poly.pdbx_seq_one_letter_code
_entity_poly.pdbx_strand_id
1 'polypeptide(L)'
;MSDSKFFNEALEALYKAAKASANFVEVALTSKDIDFNPAYEERLKAALSVLKITWSNEDDDEDEEYEDDEEDELPYIQSNN
;
A
#
# COMPACT_ATOMS: atom_id res chain seq x y z
N MET A 1 -34.24 -2.68 13.48
CA MET A 1 -32.88 -2.10 13.27
C MET A 1 -33.07 -0.79 12.55
N SER A 2 -32.27 0.24 12.85
CA SER A 2 -32.34 1.53 12.15
C SER A 2 -31.57 1.47 10.84
N ASP A 3 -31.99 2.27 9.85
CA ASP A 3 -31.31 2.38 8.55
C ASP A 3 -29.83 2.79 8.69
N SER A 4 -29.50 3.54 9.74
CA SER A 4 -28.11 3.89 10.08
C SER A 4 -27.24 2.67 10.39
N LYS A 5 -27.79 1.62 11.00
CA LYS A 5 -27.04 0.40 11.30
C LYS A 5 -26.70 -0.36 10.01
N PHE A 6 -27.66 -0.48 9.10
CA PHE A 6 -27.44 -1.12 7.79
C PHE A 6 -26.44 -0.35 6.94
N PHE A 7 -26.52 0.99 6.95
CA PHE A 7 -25.56 1.83 6.26
C PHE A 7 -24.13 1.63 6.78
N ASN A 8 -23.95 1.63 8.10
CA ASN A 8 -22.64 1.41 8.71
C ASN A 8 -22.09 0.01 8.43
N GLU A 9 -22.92 -1.04 8.52
CA GLU A 9 -22.51 -2.41 8.16
C GLU A 9 -22.13 -2.52 6.68
N ALA A 10 -22.85 -1.85 5.77
CA ALA A 10 -22.51 -1.82 4.36
C ALA A 10 -21.19 -1.07 4.09
N LEU A 11 -20.96 0.03 4.81
CA LEU A 11 -19.71 0.80 4.72
C LEU A 11 -18.51 -0.03 5.21
N GLU A 12 -18.65 -0.70 6.35
CA GLU A 12 -17.63 -1.59 6.90
C GLU A 12 -17.32 -2.78 5.96
N ALA A 13 -18.36 -3.36 5.35
CA ALA A 13 -18.19 -4.42 4.36
C ALA A 13 -17.44 -3.93 3.11
N LEU A 14 -17.76 -2.71 2.64
CA LEU A 14 -17.07 -2.08 1.52
C LEU A 14 -15.59 -1.83 1.83
N TYR A 15 -15.28 -1.30 3.02
CA TYR A 15 -13.91 -1.11 3.49
C TYR A 15 -13.12 -2.43 3.49
N LYS A 16 -13.68 -3.48 4.09
CA LYS A 16 -13.05 -4.81 4.14
C LYS A 16 -12.81 -5.37 2.74
N ALA A 17 -13.75 -5.19 1.82
CA ALA A 17 -13.60 -5.62 0.43
C ALA A 17 -12.50 -4.83 -0.30
N ALA A 18 -12.40 -3.52 -0.08
CA ALA A 18 -11.35 -2.68 -0.66
C ALA A 18 -9.96 -3.09 -0.16
N LYS A 19 -9.79 -3.29 1.15
CA LYS A 19 -8.54 -3.77 1.77
C LYS A 19 -8.12 -5.15 1.24
N ALA A 20 -9.05 -6.10 1.17
CA ALA A 20 -8.78 -7.42 0.61
C ALA A 20 -8.36 -7.36 -0.87
N SER A 21 -9.01 -6.48 -1.65
CA SER A 21 -8.68 -6.29 -3.06
C SER A 21 -7.30 -5.65 -3.24
N ALA A 22 -6.94 -4.67 -2.39
CA ALA A 22 -5.62 -4.04 -2.41
C ALA A 22 -4.51 -5.07 -2.16
N ASN A 23 -4.66 -5.88 -1.11
CA ASN A 23 -3.69 -6.94 -0.77
C ASN A 23 -3.54 -7.95 -1.92
N PHE A 24 -4.65 -8.34 -2.55
CA PHE A 24 -4.59 -9.26 -3.69
C PHE A 24 -3.81 -8.66 -4.87
N VAL A 25 -4.08 -7.41 -5.22
CA VAL A 25 -3.40 -6.73 -6.33
C VAL A 25 -1.91 -6.53 -6.03
N GLU A 26 -1.56 -6.19 -4.79
CA GLU A 26 -0.17 -6.04 -4.36
C GLU A 26 0.62 -7.35 -4.41
N VAL A 27 0.03 -8.45 -3.91
CA VAL A 27 0.63 -9.79 -4.04
C VAL A 27 0.77 -10.19 -5.50
N ALA A 28 -0.23 -9.90 -6.32
CA ALA A 28 -0.17 -10.22 -7.74
C ALA A 28 0.96 -9.47 -8.45
N LEU A 29 1.10 -8.15 -8.20
CA LEU A 29 2.15 -7.30 -8.76
C LEU A 29 3.56 -7.65 -8.30
N THR A 30 3.71 -8.24 -7.11
CA THR A 30 5.02 -8.67 -6.55
C THR A 30 5.35 -10.12 -6.87
N SER A 31 4.40 -10.89 -7.38
CA SER A 31 4.59 -12.28 -7.77
C SER A 31 5.46 -12.40 -9.01
N LYS A 32 6.48 -13.27 -8.94
CA LYS A 32 7.31 -13.64 -10.10
C LYS A 32 6.64 -14.66 -11.03
N ASP A 33 5.53 -15.25 -10.60
CA ASP A 33 4.82 -16.29 -11.34
C ASP A 33 3.81 -15.70 -12.34
N ILE A 34 3.55 -14.40 -12.28
CA ILE A 34 2.59 -13.71 -13.14
C ILE A 34 3.33 -12.68 -13.99
N ASP A 35 3.41 -12.94 -15.28
CA ASP A 35 3.94 -11.98 -16.26
C ASP A 35 2.78 -11.15 -16.82
N PHE A 36 2.61 -9.94 -16.31
CA PHE A 36 1.58 -9.03 -16.79
C PHE A 36 2.04 -8.33 -18.07
N ASN A 37 1.10 -8.18 -19.02
CA ASN A 37 1.27 -7.16 -20.05
C ASN A 37 1.53 -5.79 -19.38
N PRO A 38 2.54 -5.00 -19.79
CA PRO A 38 2.84 -3.70 -19.21
C PRO A 38 1.62 -2.78 -19.03
N ALA A 39 0.73 -2.73 -20.03
CA ALA A 39 -0.48 -1.90 -19.96
C ALA A 39 -1.49 -2.39 -18.90
N TYR A 40 -1.46 -3.67 -18.56
CA TYR A 40 -2.28 -4.25 -17.49
C TYR A 40 -1.65 -4.03 -16.11
N GLU A 41 -0.32 -4.14 -16.01
CA GLU A 41 0.44 -3.82 -14.80
C GLU A 41 0.22 -2.36 -14.37
N GLU A 42 0.28 -1.41 -15.29
CA GLU A 42 -0.01 0.00 -15.02
C GLU A 42 -1.43 0.23 -14.49
N ARG A 43 -2.42 -0.48 -15.06
CA ARG A 43 -3.81 -0.40 -14.58
C ARG A 43 -3.96 -0.98 -13.18
N LEU A 44 -3.27 -2.07 -12.87
CA LEU A 44 -3.26 -2.65 -11.52
C LEU A 44 -2.59 -1.71 -10.52
N LYS A 45 -1.48 -1.05 -10.87
CA LYS A 45 -0.83 -0.02 -10.04
C LYS A 45 -1.77 1.16 -9.78
N ALA A 46 -2.47 1.64 -10.81
CA ALA A 46 -3.47 2.70 -10.66
C ALA A 46 -4.64 2.27 -9.76
N ALA A 47 -5.16 1.06 -9.95
CA ALA A 47 -6.22 0.51 -9.12
C ALA A 47 -5.79 0.35 -7.66
N LEU A 48 -4.55 -0.13 -7.42
CA LEU A 48 -3.98 -0.25 -6.08
C LEU A 48 -3.84 1.11 -5.39
N SER A 49 -3.41 2.15 -6.12
CA SER A 49 -3.32 3.51 -5.58
C SER A 49 -4.69 4.06 -5.17
N VAL A 50 -5.71 3.91 -6.02
CA VAL A 50 -7.09 4.30 -5.68
C VAL A 50 -7.59 3.54 -4.48
N LEU A 51 -7.38 2.21 -4.45
CA LEU A 51 -7.75 1.38 -3.30
C LEU A 51 -7.07 1.89 -2.04
N LYS A 52 -5.75 2.05 -1.99
CA LYS A 52 -5.02 2.60 -0.83
C LYS A 52 -5.61 3.93 -0.35
N ILE A 53 -5.80 4.91 -1.24
CA ILE A 53 -6.39 6.22 -0.89
C ILE A 53 -7.79 6.09 -0.28
N THR A 54 -8.62 5.15 -0.75
CA THR A 54 -10.00 5.00 -0.26
C THR A 54 -10.11 4.50 1.18
N TRP A 55 -9.07 3.89 1.75
CA TRP A 55 -9.07 3.45 3.16
C TRP A 55 -7.98 4.10 4.04
N SER A 56 -6.93 4.69 3.45
CA SER A 56 -5.91 5.45 4.20
C SER A 56 -6.44 6.69 4.93
N ASN A 57 -7.69 7.08 4.72
CA ASN A 57 -8.33 8.16 5.46
C ASN A 57 -8.91 7.74 6.83
N GLU A 58 -8.84 6.44 7.17
CA GLU A 58 -9.20 5.89 8.50
C GLU A 58 -7.99 5.44 9.33
N ASP A 59 -6.80 5.34 8.73
CA ASP A 59 -5.56 4.88 9.39
C ASP A 59 -4.57 6.06 9.62
N ASP A 60 -5.05 7.24 10.01
CA ASP A 60 -4.20 8.35 10.52
C ASP A 60 -4.04 8.27 12.05
N ASP A 61 -4.07 7.04 12.59
CA ASP A 61 -3.66 6.70 13.94
C ASP A 61 -2.63 5.56 13.82
N GLU A 62 -1.35 5.95 13.89
CA GLU A 62 -0.18 5.11 14.14
C GLU A 62 0.25 4.13 13.02
N ASP A 63 1.18 4.57 12.17
CA ASP A 63 2.31 3.74 11.73
C ASP A 63 3.48 4.68 11.34
N GLU A 64 4.10 5.27 12.36
CA GLU A 64 5.47 5.80 12.26
C GLU A 64 6.45 4.62 12.22
N GLU A 65 6.81 4.13 11.04
CA GLU A 65 8.11 3.46 10.84
C GLU A 65 8.77 4.03 9.58
N TYR A 66 9.53 5.10 9.78
CA TYR A 66 10.64 5.43 8.90
C TYR A 66 11.82 4.53 9.31
N GLU A 67 11.94 3.35 8.70
CA GLU A 67 13.24 2.68 8.63
C GLU A 67 14.08 3.39 7.55
N ASP A 68 14.83 4.38 8.03
CA ASP A 68 16.05 4.90 7.40
C ASP A 68 17.11 3.81 7.51
N ASP A 69 17.40 3.12 6.41
CA ASP A 69 18.58 2.25 6.34
C ASP A 69 19.42 2.57 5.11
N GLU A 70 20.73 2.53 5.37
CA GLU A 70 21.87 2.60 4.45
C GLU A 70 22.42 3.99 4.06
N GLU A 71 23.00 4.72 5.03
CA GLU A 71 24.18 5.56 4.74
C GLU A 71 25.43 4.66 4.62
N ASP A 72 25.80 4.37 3.37
CA ASP A 72 27.06 3.76 2.97
C ASP A 72 28.28 4.43 3.66
N GLU A 73 29.03 3.64 4.43
CA GLU A 73 30.33 4.02 5.00
C GLU A 73 31.30 4.45 3.88
N LEU A 74 31.53 5.76 3.73
CA LEU A 74 32.60 6.26 2.88
C LEU A 74 33.96 6.11 3.58
N PRO A 75 35.00 5.58 2.90
CA PRO A 75 36.31 5.41 3.50
C PRO A 75 37.00 6.76 3.73
N TYR A 76 37.38 7.03 4.98
CA TYR A 76 38.18 8.20 5.37
C TYR A 76 39.54 8.18 4.66
N ILE A 77 39.80 9.17 3.81
CA ILE A 77 41.14 9.45 3.28
C ILE A 77 41.82 10.44 4.22
N GLN A 78 42.78 9.97 5.02
CA GLN A 78 43.67 10.84 5.80
C GLN A 78 44.56 11.66 4.86
N SER A 79 44.32 12.97 4.77
CA SER A 79 45.28 13.91 4.20
C SER A 79 46.17 14.43 5.32
N ASN A 80 47.44 14.02 5.27
CA ASN A 80 48.51 14.55 6.11
C ASN A 80 48.86 15.97 5.69
N ASN A 81 48.97 16.88 6.66
CA ASN A 81 49.85 18.04 6.58
C ASN A 81 50.38 18.41 7.97
#